data_AF-A0A0C4EJI3-F1
#
_entry.id   AF-A0A0C4EJI3-F1
#
_cell.length_a   1.000
_cell.length_b   1.000
_cell.length_c   1.000
_cell.angle_alpha   90.00
_cell.angle_beta   90.00
_cell.angle_gamma   90.00
#
_symmetry.space_group_name_H-M   'P 1'
#
loop_
_entity.id
_entity.type
_entity.pdbx_description
1 polymer ?
#
loop_
_entity_poly.entity_id
_entity_poly.type
_entity_poly.pdbx_seq_one_letter_code
_entity_poly.pdbx_strand_id
1 'polypeptide(L)'
;MKFLLEFLYLLNIFFSTYSLGQGQTYAPQNADCPATSLIRTAGTVASGNQALGAKESLYIEERRKKAVPEAYREYWRNVESSVRRNRARLPEYVKSILLGPSDHLPRVSGALSGGGLRASFVGAGILNALDGRNQTSASRGTGGLLQAMDYLTGLSGGACLVMSMSQANFPGIYDLTLGSIIDETEGWLADMDFVAPAGLNRILENPIFLDTKWWSTLGFQVSQKALAGFDVTESIRSYSQPFPIITSVAESPGQGPIVQRGDAVPLSNNQYEFNMYESGSWDPNLASFIDTAYLGSSLENGQPSKAKGCVNQFDNLGFLVAASSNIFRKYDAFATLFQPKSYRPFLPALKGVLSLIPNPFYGLGTAEYLDRKSKTLSLMDGSFGGGNIPFAPLLVPAREVDVIVAFDAINITQPTIFGCDEPEVPLVIYIPNSPPTDGSATATNLPTASLEVSQYRALSLIEGGTKLATRGISNDPIWSGCLACALVDRSRGRLEVQRQGLCSDCFQRYCFHSV
;
A
#
# COMPACT_ATOMS: atom_id res chain seq x y z
N MET A 1 4.36 -19.94 -32.74
CA MET A 1 5.63 -20.70 -32.72
C MET A 1 6.60 -20.15 -31.68
N LYS A 2 6.93 -18.84 -31.70
CA LYS A 2 7.71 -18.16 -30.63
C LYS A 2 7.12 -18.34 -29.22
N PHE A 3 5.81 -18.10 -29.06
CA PHE A 3 5.05 -18.32 -27.82
C PHE A 3 4.98 -19.78 -27.34
N LEU A 4 5.04 -20.76 -28.26
CA LEU A 4 4.99 -22.18 -27.92
C LEU A 4 6.36 -22.66 -27.41
N LEU A 5 7.45 -22.10 -27.95
CA LEU A 5 8.81 -22.31 -27.45
C LEU A 5 9.03 -21.63 -26.09
N GLU A 6 8.55 -20.39 -25.89
CA GLU A 6 8.62 -19.70 -24.59
C GLU A 6 7.83 -20.44 -23.49
N PHE A 7 6.71 -21.06 -23.85
CA PHE A 7 5.91 -21.87 -22.93
C PHE A 7 6.52 -23.24 -22.59
N LEU A 8 7.12 -23.93 -23.56
CA LEU A 8 7.89 -25.18 -23.32
C LEU A 8 9.17 -24.92 -22.50
N TYR A 9 9.67 -23.68 -22.53
CA TYR A 9 10.82 -23.23 -21.77
C TYR A 9 10.47 -22.93 -20.30
N LEU A 10 9.32 -22.29 -20.03
CA LEU A 10 8.74 -22.14 -18.68
C LEU A 10 8.49 -23.50 -17.98
N LEU A 11 8.08 -24.51 -18.74
CA LEU A 11 7.92 -25.89 -18.25
C LEU A 11 9.25 -26.55 -17.85
N ASN A 12 10.36 -26.27 -18.55
CA ASN A 12 11.67 -26.84 -18.21
C ASN A 12 12.29 -26.19 -16.97
N ILE A 13 12.06 -24.90 -16.74
CA ILE A 13 12.53 -24.17 -15.54
C ILE A 13 11.82 -24.68 -14.27
N PHE A 14 10.53 -25.04 -14.35
CA PHE A 14 9.80 -25.62 -13.23
C PHE A 14 10.24 -27.06 -12.86
N PHE A 15 10.76 -27.84 -13.81
CA PHE A 15 11.26 -29.20 -13.53
C PHE A 15 12.70 -29.22 -12.99
N SER A 16 13.48 -28.16 -13.20
CA SER A 16 14.88 -28.09 -12.77
C SER A 16 15.10 -27.39 -11.42
N THR A 17 14.02 -26.90 -10.77
CA THR A 17 14.06 -26.31 -9.42
C THR A 17 13.86 -27.31 -8.28
N TYR A 18 13.62 -28.58 -8.59
CA TYR A 18 13.59 -29.68 -7.60
C TYR A 18 14.94 -30.36 -7.45
N SER A 19 16.01 -29.60 -7.27
CA SER A 19 17.23 -30.11 -6.64
C SER A 19 18.18 -28.95 -6.39
N LEU A 20 18.30 -28.58 -5.12
CA LEU A 20 19.53 -28.20 -4.40
C LEU A 20 19.20 -27.12 -3.37
N GLY A 21 19.19 -27.53 -2.11
CA GLY A 21 19.13 -26.64 -0.95
C GLY A 21 18.28 -27.21 0.16
N GLN A 22 18.85 -28.08 1.00
CA GLN A 22 18.35 -28.19 2.37
C GLN A 22 18.66 -26.88 3.08
N GLY A 23 17.66 -26.01 3.15
CA GLY A 23 17.62 -24.73 3.87
C GLY A 23 16.23 -24.16 3.67
N GLN A 24 15.45 -24.04 4.75
CA GLN A 24 13.99 -23.88 4.73
C GLN A 24 13.49 -22.79 3.76
N THR A 25 12.51 -23.14 2.93
CA THR A 25 11.81 -22.20 2.05
C THR A 25 10.70 -21.47 2.83
N TYR A 26 10.54 -20.15 2.66
CA TYR A 26 9.41 -19.37 3.23
C TYR A 26 8.14 -19.50 2.37
N ALA A 27 7.87 -20.73 1.96
CA ALA A 27 6.63 -21.09 1.29
C ALA A 27 5.62 -21.49 2.38
N PRO A 28 4.32 -21.18 2.21
CA PRO A 28 3.31 -21.59 3.17
C PRO A 28 3.38 -23.10 3.49
N GLN A 29 3.42 -23.42 4.77
CA GLN A 29 3.62 -24.78 5.26
C GLN A 29 2.58 -25.14 6.32
N ASN A 30 2.15 -26.40 6.32
CA ASN A 30 1.31 -26.92 7.38
C ASN A 30 2.03 -26.75 8.72
N ALA A 31 1.31 -26.25 9.71
CA ALA A 31 1.81 -25.96 11.04
C ALA A 31 0.79 -26.36 12.10
N ASP A 32 1.28 -26.56 13.31
CA ASP A 32 0.40 -26.73 14.46
C ASP A 32 -0.40 -25.45 14.70
N CYS A 33 -1.69 -25.62 14.97
CA CYS A 33 -2.57 -24.51 15.29
C CYS A 33 -2.27 -23.96 16.69
N PRO A 34 -2.21 -22.63 16.87
CA PRO A 34 -2.13 -22.04 18.20
C PRO A 34 -3.31 -22.46 19.08
N ALA A 35 -3.08 -22.50 20.39
CA ALA A 35 -4.14 -22.77 21.38
C ALA A 35 -5.15 -21.61 21.49
N THR A 36 -4.76 -20.40 21.09
CA THR A 36 -5.61 -19.21 21.05
C THR A 36 -6.37 -19.13 19.73
N SER A 37 -7.53 -18.47 19.75
CA SER A 37 -8.27 -18.17 18.51
C SER A 37 -7.38 -17.42 17.53
N LEU A 38 -7.36 -17.89 16.28
CA LEU A 38 -6.74 -17.19 15.17
C LEU A 38 -7.60 -16.03 14.66
N ILE A 39 -8.91 -16.04 14.97
CA ILE A 39 -9.87 -15.04 14.53
C ILE A 39 -10.11 -14.00 15.62
N ARG A 40 -10.03 -12.73 15.22
CA ARG A 40 -10.48 -11.57 15.98
C ARG A 40 -11.73 -10.97 15.33
N THR A 41 -12.76 -10.72 16.13
CA THR A 41 -13.91 -9.91 15.70
C THR A 41 -13.54 -8.43 15.79
N ALA A 42 -13.73 -7.69 14.70
CA ALA A 42 -13.40 -6.28 14.60
C ALA A 42 -14.49 -5.34 15.10
N GLY A 43 -15.74 -5.82 15.21
CA GLY A 43 -16.90 -4.99 15.54
C GLY A 43 -17.40 -4.18 14.33
N THR A 44 -18.52 -3.50 14.49
CA THR A 44 -19.12 -2.67 13.42
C THR A 44 -19.45 -1.27 13.92
N VAL A 45 -19.46 -0.29 12.99
CA VAL A 45 -19.87 1.09 13.30
C VAL A 45 -21.27 1.11 13.90
N ALA A 46 -22.20 0.35 13.33
CA ALA A 46 -23.58 0.27 13.79
C ALA A 46 -23.72 -0.25 15.23
N SER A 47 -22.80 -1.11 15.68
CA SER A 47 -22.81 -1.65 17.05
C SER A 47 -21.98 -0.81 18.03
N GLY A 48 -21.27 0.22 17.56
CA GLY A 48 -20.42 1.08 18.39
C GLY A 48 -19.27 0.35 19.08
N ASN A 49 -18.85 -0.82 18.59
CA ASN A 49 -17.87 -1.70 19.25
C ASN A 49 -16.64 -2.00 18.38
N GLN A 50 -16.36 -1.16 17.37
CA GLN A 50 -15.17 -1.34 16.54
C GLN A 50 -13.89 -1.19 17.35
N ALA A 51 -12.97 -2.15 17.19
CA ALA A 51 -11.71 -2.16 17.92
C ALA A 51 -10.55 -2.66 17.04
N LEU A 52 -9.38 -2.04 17.20
CA LEU A 52 -8.14 -2.48 16.57
C LEU A 52 -7.61 -3.77 17.20
N GLY A 53 -6.77 -4.50 16.47
CA GLY A 53 -5.98 -5.59 17.04
C GLY A 53 -5.01 -5.07 18.10
N ALA A 54 -4.67 -5.90 19.10
CA ALA A 54 -3.78 -5.50 20.19
C ALA A 54 -2.39 -5.07 19.70
N LYS A 55 -1.84 -5.77 18.70
CA LYS A 55 -0.52 -5.46 18.11
C LYS A 55 -0.52 -4.14 17.32
N GLU A 56 -1.59 -3.86 16.56
CA GLU A 56 -1.75 -2.57 15.87
C GLU A 56 -1.90 -1.43 16.89
N SER A 57 -2.76 -1.62 17.90
CA SER A 57 -2.99 -0.63 18.96
C SER A 57 -1.69 -0.23 19.65
N LEU A 58 -0.88 -1.23 20.06
CA LEU A 58 0.41 -1.02 20.70
C LEU A 58 1.39 -0.28 19.77
N TYR A 59 1.44 -0.67 18.49
CA TYR A 59 2.33 -0.02 17.53
C TYR A 59 2.03 1.47 17.40
N ILE A 60 0.75 1.81 17.24
CA ILE A 60 0.32 3.20 17.07
C ILE A 60 0.53 4.00 18.35
N GLU A 61 0.23 3.43 19.51
CA GLU A 61 0.51 4.08 20.80
C GLU A 61 2.01 4.40 20.94
N GLU A 62 2.88 3.43 20.71
CA GLU A 62 4.32 3.60 20.84
C GLU A 62 4.89 4.54 19.78
N ARG A 63 4.39 4.51 18.54
CA ARG A 63 4.73 5.47 17.48
C ARG A 63 4.37 6.90 17.87
N ARG A 64 3.15 7.12 18.36
CA ARG A 64 2.63 8.43 18.80
C ARG A 64 3.37 8.98 20.02
N LYS A 65 3.98 8.10 20.81
CA LYS A 65 4.79 8.43 21.97
C LYS A 65 6.25 8.71 21.62
N LYS A 66 6.86 7.91 20.74
CA LYS A 66 8.31 7.91 20.48
C LYS A 66 8.72 8.68 19.23
N ALA A 67 8.02 8.52 18.12
CA ALA A 67 8.46 9.01 16.81
C ALA A 67 7.73 10.29 16.37
N VAL A 68 6.41 10.30 16.47
CA VAL A 68 5.55 11.37 15.93
C VAL A 68 5.83 12.76 16.53
N PRO A 69 6.14 12.92 17.83
CA PRO A 69 6.42 14.25 18.38
C PRO A 69 7.64 14.94 17.75
N GLU A 70 8.76 14.24 17.55
CA GLU A 70 9.93 14.87 16.87
C GLU A 70 9.63 15.09 15.39
N ALA A 71 8.95 14.16 14.72
CA ALA A 71 8.58 14.32 13.32
C ALA A 71 7.77 15.60 13.08
N TYR A 72 6.80 15.92 13.96
CA TYR A 72 6.07 17.18 13.87
C TYR A 72 6.91 18.42 14.21
N ARG A 73 7.89 18.32 15.12
CA ARG A 73 8.85 19.41 15.38
C ARG A 73 9.68 19.71 14.14
N GLU A 74 10.20 18.68 13.48
CA GLU A 74 10.97 18.82 12.23
C GLU A 74 10.10 19.37 11.10
N TYR A 75 8.89 18.83 10.92
CA TYR A 75 7.92 19.32 9.94
C TYR A 75 7.59 20.81 10.18
N TRP A 76 7.30 21.20 11.43
CA TRP A 76 7.04 22.60 11.77
C TRP A 76 8.21 23.52 11.43
N ARG A 77 9.46 23.14 11.75
CA ARG A 77 10.66 23.92 11.40
C ARG A 77 10.73 24.18 9.89
N ASN A 78 10.43 23.14 9.09
CA ASN A 78 10.45 23.23 7.63
C ASN A 78 9.33 24.14 7.11
N VAL A 79 8.09 23.96 7.59
CA VAL A 79 6.93 24.79 7.24
C VAL A 79 7.20 26.25 7.59
N GLU A 80 7.62 26.54 8.82
CA GLU A 80 7.84 27.89 9.32
C GLU A 80 8.92 28.62 8.51
N SER A 81 10.02 27.94 8.18
CA SER A 81 11.08 28.47 7.31
C SER A 81 10.59 28.76 5.88
N SER A 82 9.76 27.87 5.31
CA SER A 82 9.18 28.05 3.98
C SER A 82 8.18 29.22 3.93
N VAL A 83 7.24 29.26 4.87
CA VAL A 83 6.21 30.31 4.95
C VAL A 83 6.83 31.70 5.20
N ARG A 84 7.84 31.80 6.08
CA ARG A 84 8.56 33.06 6.33
C ARG A 84 9.30 33.59 5.10
N ARG A 85 9.96 32.71 4.32
CA ARG A 85 10.61 33.12 3.05
C ARG A 85 9.64 33.72 2.06
N ASN A 86 8.40 33.24 2.06
CA ASN A 86 7.32 33.76 1.23
C ASN A 86 6.55 34.93 1.88
N ARG A 87 7.09 35.55 2.94
CA ARG A 87 6.53 36.71 3.66
C ARG A 87 5.12 36.49 4.22
N ALA A 88 4.73 35.24 4.46
CA ALA A 88 3.48 34.87 5.09
C ALA A 88 3.70 34.51 6.57
N ARG A 89 2.61 34.39 7.33
CA ARG A 89 2.62 33.98 8.75
C ARG A 89 1.48 33.01 9.01
N LEU A 90 1.78 31.91 9.69
CA LEU A 90 0.77 30.99 10.19
C LEU A 90 0.19 31.51 11.51
N PRO A 91 -1.10 31.26 11.79
CA PRO A 91 -1.68 31.49 13.10
C PRO A 91 -0.93 30.73 14.21
N GLU A 92 -0.83 31.32 15.41
CA GLU A 92 -0.09 30.71 16.53
C GLU A 92 -0.66 29.34 16.93
N TYR A 93 -1.96 29.11 16.72
CA TYR A 93 -2.57 27.82 17.06
C TYR A 93 -1.94 26.66 16.27
N VAL A 94 -1.50 26.88 15.02
CA VAL A 94 -0.87 25.85 14.18
C VAL A 94 0.41 25.35 14.86
N LYS A 95 1.23 26.29 15.35
CA LYS A 95 2.43 25.98 16.12
C LYS A 95 2.09 25.30 17.45
N SER A 96 1.10 25.83 18.18
CA SER A 96 0.70 25.28 19.48
C SER A 96 0.20 23.83 19.40
N ILE A 97 -0.43 23.47 18.28
CA ILE A 97 -0.89 22.11 18.01
C ILE A 97 0.30 21.23 17.64
N LEU A 98 1.09 21.61 16.63
CA LEU A 98 2.18 20.76 16.11
C LEU A 98 3.36 20.59 17.08
N LEU A 99 3.55 21.54 18.01
CA LEU A 99 4.56 21.45 19.07
C LEU A 99 3.96 21.13 20.44
N GLY A 100 2.66 20.85 20.48
CA GLY A 100 1.89 20.61 21.70
C GLY A 100 2.04 19.19 22.25
N PRO A 101 1.25 18.85 23.28
CA PRO A 101 1.16 17.50 23.81
C PRO A 101 0.58 16.51 22.79
N SER A 102 0.83 15.22 22.99
CA SER A 102 0.53 14.15 22.01
C SER A 102 -0.96 13.99 21.66
N ASP A 103 -1.85 14.39 22.54
CA ASP A 103 -3.31 14.42 22.36
C ASP A 103 -3.79 15.58 21.48
N HIS A 104 -3.02 16.66 21.39
CA HIS A 104 -3.28 17.75 20.46
C HIS A 104 -2.78 17.45 19.04
N LEU A 105 -1.71 16.64 18.90
CA LEU A 105 -1.11 16.33 17.60
C LEU A 105 -2.14 15.68 16.66
N PRO A 106 -2.23 16.10 15.38
CA PRO A 106 -3.19 15.51 14.47
C PRO A 106 -2.80 14.07 14.10
N ARG A 107 -3.80 13.20 13.91
CA ARG A 107 -3.63 11.83 13.40
C ARG A 107 -3.69 11.83 11.87
N VAL A 108 -2.54 11.91 11.22
CA VAL A 108 -2.45 12.06 9.76
C VAL A 108 -2.06 10.73 9.14
N SER A 109 -2.71 10.33 8.05
CA SER A 109 -2.40 9.11 7.32
C SER A 109 -2.29 9.35 5.81
N GLY A 110 -1.55 8.51 5.10
CA GLY A 110 -1.42 8.60 3.64
C GLY A 110 -2.13 7.46 2.91
N ALA A 111 -2.70 7.73 1.74
CA ALA A 111 -3.33 6.72 0.88
C ALA A 111 -2.81 6.80 -0.56
N LEU A 112 -2.24 5.70 -1.05
CA LEU A 112 -1.59 5.60 -2.36
C LEU A 112 -2.44 4.81 -3.35
N SER A 113 -2.74 5.43 -4.48
CA SER A 113 -3.57 4.82 -5.52
C SER A 113 -2.92 3.64 -6.25
N GLY A 114 -3.75 2.89 -6.98
CA GLY A 114 -3.30 1.94 -7.99
C GLY A 114 -2.87 2.57 -9.30
N GLY A 115 -2.27 1.75 -10.18
CA GLY A 115 -1.79 2.20 -11.49
C GLY A 115 -0.45 1.60 -11.96
N GLY A 116 -0.06 0.42 -11.47
CA GLY A 116 1.19 -0.25 -11.84
C GLY A 116 2.44 0.59 -11.52
N LEU A 117 3.50 0.44 -12.32
CA LEU A 117 4.77 1.15 -12.11
C LEU A 117 4.61 2.68 -12.11
N ARG A 118 3.60 3.23 -12.81
CA ARG A 118 3.28 4.67 -12.74
C ARG A 118 2.94 5.06 -11.32
N ALA A 119 1.99 4.36 -10.70
CA ALA A 119 1.58 4.65 -9.33
C ALA A 119 2.71 4.43 -8.33
N SER A 120 3.53 3.39 -8.52
CA SER A 120 4.69 3.15 -7.67
C SER A 120 5.70 4.30 -7.72
N PHE A 121 6.16 4.74 -8.90
CA PHE A 121 7.18 5.79 -9.00
C PHE A 121 6.64 7.20 -8.76
N VAL A 122 5.43 7.53 -9.23
CA VAL A 122 4.81 8.83 -8.95
C VAL A 122 4.47 8.94 -7.47
N GLY A 123 3.92 7.88 -6.87
CA GLY A 123 3.70 7.77 -5.44
C GLY A 123 5.01 7.93 -4.65
N ALA A 124 6.11 7.31 -5.11
CA ALA A 124 7.42 7.45 -4.49
C ALA A 124 7.88 8.91 -4.52
N GLY A 125 7.72 9.60 -5.66
CA GLY A 125 7.97 11.03 -5.77
C GLY A 125 7.13 11.87 -4.80
N ILE A 126 5.86 11.54 -4.62
CA ILE A 126 5.00 12.24 -3.67
C ILE A 126 5.44 11.99 -2.22
N LEU A 127 5.77 10.75 -1.84
CA LEU A 127 6.34 10.47 -0.52
C LEU A 127 7.68 11.20 -0.32
N ASN A 128 8.50 11.31 -1.36
CA ASN A 128 9.75 12.06 -1.35
C ASN A 128 9.53 13.56 -1.07
N ALA A 129 8.42 14.15 -1.56
CA ALA A 129 8.02 15.52 -1.23
C ALA A 129 7.65 15.70 0.26
N LEU A 130 7.21 14.64 0.92
CA LEU A 130 6.82 14.66 2.33
C LEU A 130 7.93 14.18 3.26
N ASP A 131 9.01 13.61 2.70
CA ASP A 131 10.12 13.05 3.43
C ASP A 131 11.03 14.15 4.00
N GLY A 132 11.23 14.15 5.33
CA GLY A 132 12.11 15.09 6.02
C GLY A 132 13.60 14.88 5.72
N ARG A 133 13.98 13.68 5.27
CA ARG A 133 15.36 13.35 4.88
C ARG A 133 15.74 13.96 3.53
N ASN A 134 14.75 14.37 2.73
CA ASN A 134 14.98 15.07 1.49
C ASN A 134 15.12 16.58 1.75
N GLN A 135 16.33 17.12 1.55
CA GLN A 135 16.62 18.54 1.78
C GLN A 135 15.80 19.47 0.88
N THR A 136 15.50 19.07 -0.36
CA THR A 136 14.65 19.86 -1.26
C THR A 136 13.23 19.96 -0.68
N SER A 137 12.67 18.86 -0.22
CA SER A 137 11.35 18.79 0.41
C SER A 137 11.28 19.58 1.72
N ALA A 138 12.30 19.44 2.57
CA ALA A 138 12.46 20.25 3.78
C ALA A 138 12.52 21.75 3.43
N SER A 139 13.30 22.14 2.41
CA SER A 139 13.38 23.51 1.92
C SER A 139 12.09 24.00 1.25
N ARG A 140 11.18 23.12 0.83
CA ARG A 140 9.85 23.51 0.34
C ARG A 140 8.83 23.62 1.47
N GLY A 141 9.15 23.10 2.66
CA GLY A 141 8.30 23.14 3.83
C GLY A 141 7.28 22.00 3.90
N THR A 142 7.42 20.97 3.06
CA THR A 142 6.55 19.78 3.07
C THR A 142 7.24 18.57 3.70
N GLY A 143 8.58 18.57 3.75
CA GLY A 143 9.38 17.50 4.35
C GLY A 143 9.16 17.36 5.87
N GLY A 144 9.12 16.12 6.36
CA GLY A 144 8.89 15.73 7.75
C GLY A 144 7.49 15.15 7.97
N LEU A 145 6.56 15.42 7.04
CA LEU A 145 5.19 14.92 7.13
C LEU A 145 5.11 13.40 6.99
N LEU A 146 5.94 12.79 6.14
CA LEU A 146 5.97 11.33 5.97
C LEU A 146 6.31 10.63 7.30
N GLN A 147 7.28 11.16 8.04
CA GLN A 147 7.66 10.64 9.35
C GLN A 147 6.58 10.85 10.42
N ALA A 148 5.71 11.85 10.25
CA ALA A 148 4.63 12.17 11.18
C ALA A 148 3.34 11.35 10.93
N MET A 149 3.21 10.65 9.80
CA MET A 149 2.02 9.86 9.47
C MET A 149 1.86 8.64 10.38
N ASP A 150 0.65 8.34 10.82
CA ASP A 150 0.33 7.15 11.61
C ASP A 150 0.25 5.90 10.72
N TYR A 151 -0.47 6.00 9.61
CA TYR A 151 -0.69 4.91 8.65
C TYR A 151 -0.31 5.28 7.23
N LEU A 152 0.06 4.27 6.45
CA LEU A 152 0.23 4.38 5.01
C LEU A 152 -0.49 3.23 4.30
N THR A 153 -1.53 3.54 3.53
CA THR A 153 -2.31 2.55 2.78
C THR A 153 -1.94 2.54 1.30
N GLY A 154 -1.92 1.35 0.69
CA GLY A 154 -1.65 1.19 -0.74
C GLY A 154 -2.51 0.12 -1.39
N LEU A 155 -2.84 0.29 -2.67
CA LEU A 155 -3.40 -0.77 -3.51
C LEU A 155 -2.61 -0.87 -4.82
N SER A 156 -2.51 -2.06 -5.40
CA SER A 156 -1.82 -2.27 -6.68
C SER A 156 -0.38 -1.69 -6.67
N GLY A 157 -0.01 -0.86 -7.65
CA GLY A 157 1.28 -0.16 -7.65
C GLY A 157 1.60 0.64 -6.37
N GLY A 158 0.59 1.19 -5.68
CA GLY A 158 0.73 1.81 -4.36
C GLY A 158 1.06 0.80 -3.25
N ALA A 159 0.48 -0.41 -3.32
CA ALA A 159 0.81 -1.51 -2.40
C ALA A 159 2.26 -1.97 -2.57
N CYS A 160 2.77 -2.05 -3.80
CA CYS A 160 4.18 -2.34 -4.07
C CYS A 160 5.10 -1.35 -3.35
N LEU A 161 4.80 -0.05 -3.46
CA LEU A 161 5.59 1.00 -2.80
C LEU A 161 5.54 0.88 -1.27
N VAL A 162 4.34 0.84 -0.68
CA VAL A 162 4.15 0.75 0.78
C VAL A 162 4.89 -0.44 1.38
N MET A 163 4.72 -1.63 0.79
CA MET A 163 5.34 -2.85 1.32
C MET A 163 6.83 -2.91 1.05
N SER A 164 7.30 -2.45 -0.11
CA SER A 164 8.74 -2.37 -0.40
C SER A 164 9.47 -1.46 0.58
N MET A 165 8.88 -0.30 0.89
CA MET A 165 9.43 0.66 1.84
C MET A 165 9.48 0.08 3.25
N SER A 166 8.40 -0.57 3.69
CA SER A 166 8.37 -1.26 4.98
C SER A 166 9.43 -2.37 5.06
N GLN A 167 9.54 -3.19 4.02
CA GLN A 167 10.47 -4.32 3.96
C GLN A 167 11.94 -3.88 3.86
N ALA A 168 12.20 -2.71 3.28
CA ALA A 168 13.53 -2.14 3.11
C ALA A 168 13.97 -1.29 4.31
N ASN A 169 13.31 -1.43 5.47
CA ASN A 169 13.62 -0.68 6.69
C ASN A 169 13.38 0.84 6.55
N PHE A 170 12.34 1.21 5.80
CA PHE A 170 11.92 2.59 5.57
C PHE A 170 13.07 3.52 5.15
N PRO A 171 13.77 3.25 4.04
CA PRO A 171 14.90 4.06 3.62
C PRO A 171 14.40 5.34 2.92
N GLY A 172 15.33 6.20 2.48
CA GLY A 172 14.98 7.32 1.60
C GLY A 172 14.42 6.82 0.26
N ILE A 173 13.61 7.63 -0.41
CA ILE A 173 12.95 7.20 -1.66
C ILE A 173 13.94 6.86 -2.77
N TYR A 174 15.04 7.62 -2.89
CA TYR A 174 16.06 7.32 -3.91
C TYR A 174 16.80 6.02 -3.58
N ASP A 175 17.14 5.78 -2.32
CA ASP A 175 17.79 4.52 -1.91
C ASP A 175 16.85 3.33 -2.14
N LEU A 176 15.55 3.49 -1.84
CA LEU A 176 14.53 2.47 -2.09
C LEU A 176 14.44 2.11 -3.58
N THR A 177 14.42 3.12 -4.44
CA THR A 177 14.03 2.97 -5.85
C THR A 177 15.22 2.80 -6.79
N LEU A 178 16.36 3.44 -6.51
CA LEU A 178 17.55 3.45 -7.35
C LEU A 178 18.75 2.75 -6.70
N GLY A 179 18.65 2.40 -5.42
CA GLY A 179 19.73 1.77 -4.68
C GLY A 179 20.67 2.76 -4.00
N SER A 180 21.59 2.22 -3.20
CA SER A 180 22.58 2.97 -2.41
C SER A 180 23.93 2.31 -2.63
N ILE A 181 24.91 3.11 -3.07
CA ILE A 181 26.30 2.67 -3.20
C ILE A 181 26.93 2.48 -1.80
N ILE A 182 26.41 3.20 -0.79
CA ILE A 182 26.93 3.18 0.58
C ILE A 182 26.49 1.90 1.31
N ASP A 183 25.24 1.50 1.11
CA ASP A 183 24.64 0.33 1.77
C ASP A 183 24.67 -0.92 0.88
N GLU A 184 25.30 -0.83 -0.30
CA GLU A 184 25.37 -1.87 -1.33
C GLU A 184 24.00 -2.44 -1.74
N THR A 185 22.93 -1.63 -1.65
CA THR A 185 21.58 -2.04 -2.04
C THR A 185 21.30 -1.70 -3.51
N GLU A 186 20.75 -2.64 -4.28
CA GLU A 186 20.51 -2.47 -5.72
C GLU A 186 19.28 -1.60 -6.07
N GLY A 187 18.40 -1.28 -5.11
CA GLY A 187 17.17 -0.53 -5.36
C GLY A 187 16.09 -1.34 -6.08
N TRP A 188 15.12 -0.68 -6.73
CA TRP A 188 14.16 -1.35 -7.58
C TRP A 188 14.78 -1.63 -8.95
N LEU A 189 14.93 -2.90 -9.30
CA LEU A 189 15.36 -3.36 -10.63
C LEU A 189 14.23 -3.23 -11.67
N ALA A 190 13.62 -2.05 -11.76
CA ALA A 190 12.44 -1.81 -12.59
C ALA A 190 12.76 -1.71 -14.09
N ASP A 191 14.04 -1.60 -14.45
CA ASP A 191 14.54 -1.65 -15.82
C ASP A 191 14.63 -3.08 -16.38
N MET A 192 14.35 -4.08 -15.54
CA MET A 192 14.26 -5.49 -15.91
C MET A 192 12.80 -5.86 -16.21
N ASP A 193 12.57 -6.64 -17.26
CA ASP A 193 11.24 -7.14 -17.58
C ASP A 193 10.78 -8.13 -16.48
N PHE A 194 9.62 -7.86 -15.90
CA PHE A 194 9.04 -8.63 -14.79
C PHE A 194 8.80 -10.13 -15.12
N VAL A 195 8.59 -10.46 -16.40
CA VAL A 195 8.35 -11.81 -16.92
C VAL A 195 9.62 -12.44 -17.46
N ALA A 196 10.55 -11.62 -17.97
CA ALA A 196 11.79 -12.05 -18.60
C ALA A 196 12.97 -11.16 -18.16
N PRO A 197 13.50 -11.30 -16.93
CA PRO A 197 14.49 -10.37 -16.37
C PRO A 197 15.75 -10.23 -17.24
N ALA A 198 16.17 -11.29 -17.95
CA ALA A 198 17.30 -11.23 -18.88
C ALA A 198 17.01 -10.47 -20.19
N GLY A 199 15.75 -10.13 -20.47
CA GLY A 199 15.24 -9.60 -21.73
C GLY A 199 14.87 -10.72 -22.72
N LEU A 200 13.69 -10.60 -23.35
CA LEU A 200 13.17 -11.56 -24.34
C LEU A 200 14.17 -11.95 -25.45
N ASN A 201 15.04 -11.01 -25.85
CA ASN A 201 16.05 -11.24 -26.89
C ASN A 201 17.31 -11.98 -26.39
N ARG A 202 17.68 -11.85 -25.10
CA ARG A 202 18.90 -12.49 -24.55
C ARG A 202 18.65 -13.90 -24.02
N ILE A 203 17.39 -14.28 -23.80
CA ILE A 203 16.97 -15.65 -23.48
C ILE A 203 17.41 -16.64 -24.58
N LEU A 204 17.49 -16.19 -25.83
CA LEU A 204 17.93 -17.00 -26.96
C LEU A 204 19.46 -17.18 -27.02
N GLU A 205 20.23 -16.32 -26.36
CA GLU A 205 21.69 -16.29 -26.45
C GLU A 205 22.39 -16.97 -25.25
N ASN A 206 21.78 -17.00 -24.06
CA ASN A 206 22.33 -17.75 -22.93
C ASN A 206 21.29 -18.19 -21.88
N PRO A 207 20.60 -19.32 -22.11
CA PRO A 207 19.41 -19.75 -21.34
C PRO A 207 19.64 -20.04 -19.84
N ILE A 208 20.85 -20.43 -19.42
CA ILE A 208 21.05 -21.14 -18.14
C ILE A 208 21.79 -20.31 -17.08
N PHE A 209 22.64 -19.33 -17.45
CA PHE A 209 23.59 -18.73 -16.50
C PHE A 209 23.15 -17.41 -15.84
N LEU A 210 22.34 -16.60 -16.52
CA LEU A 210 21.92 -15.28 -16.01
C LEU A 210 20.66 -15.40 -15.12
N ASP A 211 19.74 -16.30 -15.48
CA ASP A 211 18.49 -16.52 -14.73
C ASP A 211 18.75 -17.31 -13.43
N THR A 212 19.65 -18.30 -13.45
CA THR A 212 20.01 -19.09 -12.25
C THR A 212 20.69 -18.27 -11.16
N LYS A 213 21.52 -17.29 -11.51
CA LYS A 213 22.13 -16.38 -10.52
C LYS A 213 21.09 -15.44 -9.90
N TRP A 214 20.12 -14.97 -10.69
CA TRP A 214 19.06 -14.10 -10.21
C TRP A 214 18.07 -14.83 -9.30
N TRP A 215 17.53 -15.97 -9.75
CA TRP A 215 16.63 -16.79 -8.93
C TRP A 215 17.31 -17.35 -7.69
N SER A 216 18.62 -17.67 -7.75
CA SER A 216 19.37 -18.08 -6.56
C SER A 216 19.63 -16.91 -5.60
N THR A 217 19.83 -15.68 -6.11
CA THR A 217 19.98 -14.48 -5.26
C THR A 217 18.65 -14.07 -4.63
N LEU A 218 17.55 -14.07 -5.38
CA LEU A 218 16.20 -13.82 -4.86
C LEU A 218 15.81 -14.90 -3.84
N GLY A 219 16.06 -16.18 -4.17
CA GLY A 219 15.85 -17.30 -3.25
C GLY A 219 16.69 -17.16 -1.98
N PHE A 220 17.96 -16.76 -2.09
CA PHE A 220 18.83 -16.51 -0.94
C PHE A 220 18.34 -15.32 -0.10
N GLN A 221 17.97 -14.19 -0.70
CA GLN A 221 17.45 -13.03 0.02
C GLN A 221 16.13 -13.33 0.75
N VAL A 222 15.23 -14.07 0.10
CA VAL A 222 13.98 -14.55 0.72
C VAL A 222 14.30 -15.49 1.90
N SER A 223 15.20 -16.44 1.72
CA SER A 223 15.61 -17.37 2.78
C SER A 223 16.33 -16.67 3.94
N GLN A 224 17.15 -15.65 3.69
CA GLN A 224 17.80 -14.88 4.76
C GLN A 224 16.80 -14.02 5.55
N LYS A 225 15.83 -13.39 4.87
CA LYS A 225 14.74 -12.68 5.54
C LYS A 225 13.85 -13.62 6.35
N ALA A 226 13.61 -14.83 5.85
CA ALA A 226 12.92 -15.89 6.56
C ALA A 226 13.65 -16.34 7.83
N LEU A 227 14.98 -16.55 7.73
CA LEU A 227 15.82 -16.93 8.88
C LEU A 227 15.94 -15.82 9.92
N ALA A 228 15.88 -14.55 9.51
CA ALA A 228 15.84 -13.42 10.42
C ALA A 228 14.52 -13.32 11.19
N GLY A 229 13.47 -14.01 10.73
CA GLY A 229 12.09 -13.78 11.15
C GLY A 229 11.56 -12.49 10.53
N PHE A 230 10.30 -12.50 10.11
CA PHE A 230 9.61 -11.30 9.57
C PHE A 230 9.55 -10.14 10.61
N ASP A 231 9.93 -10.41 11.86
CA ASP A 231 10.00 -9.53 13.02
C ASP A 231 11.09 -8.43 13.00
N VAL A 232 11.88 -8.24 11.92
CA VAL A 232 13.10 -7.40 11.99
C VAL A 232 13.30 -6.48 10.81
N THR A 233 12.38 -5.54 10.58
CA THR A 233 12.84 -4.22 10.14
C THR A 233 12.95 -3.32 11.36
N GLU A 234 14.13 -2.75 11.58
CA GLU A 234 14.42 -1.83 12.69
C GLU A 234 13.40 -0.68 12.74
N SER A 235 12.88 -0.26 11.59
CA SER A 235 11.86 0.77 11.45
C SER A 235 10.53 0.38 12.10
N ILE A 236 10.14 -0.90 12.05
CA ILE A 236 8.97 -1.44 12.76
C ILE A 236 9.25 -1.51 14.26
N ARG A 237 10.42 -2.04 14.66
CA ARG A 237 10.78 -2.19 16.08
C ARG A 237 10.93 -0.86 16.81
N SER A 238 11.46 0.14 16.12
CA SER A 238 11.62 1.51 16.61
C SER A 238 10.38 2.39 16.42
N TYR A 239 9.33 1.85 15.78
CA TYR A 239 8.08 2.57 15.46
C TYR A 239 8.30 3.82 14.59
N SER A 240 9.41 3.87 13.84
CA SER A 240 9.84 5.06 13.10
C SER A 240 9.17 5.21 11.73
N GLN A 241 8.65 4.12 11.15
CA GLN A 241 7.85 4.17 9.92
C GLN A 241 6.33 4.23 10.18
N PRO A 242 5.53 4.81 9.28
CA PRO A 242 4.07 4.68 9.31
C PRO A 242 3.66 3.20 9.23
N PHE A 243 2.54 2.86 9.88
CA PHE A 243 2.01 1.50 9.87
C PHE A 243 1.52 1.13 8.46
N PRO A 244 2.11 0.12 7.79
CA PRO A 244 1.79 -0.22 6.41
C PRO A 244 0.53 -1.07 6.32
N ILE A 245 -0.37 -0.69 5.42
CA ILE A 245 -1.60 -1.43 5.11
C ILE A 245 -1.73 -1.54 3.60
N ILE A 246 -2.10 -2.70 3.08
CA ILE A 246 -2.48 -2.85 1.68
C ILE A 246 -3.86 -3.46 1.54
N THR A 247 -4.54 -3.22 0.43
CA THR A 247 -5.92 -3.69 0.24
C THR A 247 -6.10 -4.53 -1.01
N SER A 248 -7.02 -5.48 -0.94
CA SER A 248 -7.58 -6.22 -2.08
C SER A 248 -9.10 -6.21 -2.00
N VAL A 249 -9.76 -6.71 -3.02
CA VAL A 249 -11.21 -6.96 -3.02
C VAL A 249 -11.48 -8.42 -3.36
N ALA A 250 -12.54 -9.01 -2.83
CA ALA A 250 -12.94 -10.35 -3.26
C ALA A 250 -13.70 -10.32 -4.60
N GLU A 251 -13.52 -11.36 -5.40
CA GLU A 251 -14.48 -11.78 -6.43
C GLU A 251 -15.33 -12.92 -5.86
N SER A 252 -16.44 -12.57 -5.23
CA SER A 252 -17.32 -13.53 -4.57
C SER A 252 -18.15 -14.33 -5.58
N PRO A 253 -18.49 -15.60 -5.28
CA PRO A 253 -19.26 -16.46 -6.17
C PRO A 253 -20.65 -15.88 -6.54
N GLY A 254 -21.08 -16.11 -7.78
CA GLY A 254 -22.45 -15.80 -8.22
C GLY A 254 -22.73 -14.32 -8.49
N GLN A 255 -21.70 -13.47 -8.55
CA GLN A 255 -21.83 -12.02 -8.76
C GLN A 255 -21.87 -11.57 -10.23
N GLY A 256 -21.78 -12.48 -11.20
CA GLY A 256 -21.86 -12.15 -12.64
C GLY A 256 -20.81 -12.85 -13.50
N PRO A 257 -20.59 -12.38 -14.75
CA PRO A 257 -19.50 -12.88 -15.59
C PRO A 257 -18.13 -12.56 -14.97
N ILE A 258 -17.10 -13.28 -15.43
CA ILE A 258 -15.69 -13.06 -15.01
C ILE A 258 -15.33 -11.59 -15.22
N VAL A 259 -14.87 -10.93 -14.15
CA VAL A 259 -14.48 -9.51 -14.15
C VAL A 259 -13.29 -9.29 -15.09
N GLN A 260 -13.43 -8.38 -16.06
CA GLN A 260 -12.38 -8.01 -17.00
C GLN A 260 -11.72 -6.68 -16.61
N ARG A 261 -10.56 -6.40 -17.21
CA ARG A 261 -9.84 -5.14 -16.98
C ARG A 261 -10.71 -3.94 -17.35
N GLY A 262 -10.99 -3.07 -16.38
CA GLY A 262 -11.85 -1.89 -16.54
C GLY A 262 -13.27 -2.09 -15.99
N ASP A 263 -13.64 -3.32 -15.66
CA ASP A 263 -14.85 -3.61 -14.90
C ASP A 263 -14.61 -3.38 -13.40
N ALA A 264 -15.68 -3.20 -12.64
CA ALA A 264 -15.64 -3.20 -11.19
C ALA A 264 -16.38 -4.44 -10.67
N VAL A 265 -15.88 -5.05 -9.59
CA VAL A 265 -16.70 -5.99 -8.83
C VAL A 265 -17.87 -5.22 -8.22
N PRO A 266 -19.05 -5.85 -8.06
CA PRO A 266 -20.15 -5.24 -7.34
C PRO A 266 -19.72 -4.77 -5.94
N LEU A 267 -20.19 -3.59 -5.51
CA LEU A 267 -19.86 -3.01 -4.19
C LEU A 267 -20.30 -3.88 -3.00
N SER A 268 -21.11 -4.91 -3.25
CA SER A 268 -21.45 -5.96 -2.28
C SER A 268 -20.29 -6.91 -1.96
N ASN A 269 -19.20 -6.89 -2.74
CA ASN A 269 -18.01 -7.72 -2.46
C ASN A 269 -17.19 -7.08 -1.34
N ASN A 270 -16.75 -7.91 -0.41
CA ASN A 270 -15.94 -7.47 0.72
C ASN A 270 -14.57 -6.95 0.26
N GLN A 271 -14.19 -5.78 0.75
CA GLN A 271 -12.81 -5.32 0.73
C GLN A 271 -12.03 -6.00 1.85
N TYR A 272 -10.79 -6.40 1.55
CA TYR A 272 -9.86 -6.95 2.52
C TYR A 272 -8.68 -6.00 2.69
N GLU A 273 -8.18 -5.91 3.91
CA GLU A 273 -6.89 -5.30 4.21
C GLU A 273 -5.90 -6.35 4.72
N PHE A 274 -4.63 -6.12 4.41
CA PHE A 274 -3.49 -6.89 4.89
C PHE A 274 -2.52 -5.93 5.57
N ASN A 275 -2.14 -6.26 6.80
CA ASN A 275 -1.04 -5.60 7.49
C ASN A 275 -0.11 -6.64 8.11
N MET A 276 0.96 -6.18 8.77
CA MET A 276 1.99 -7.06 9.34
C MET A 276 1.53 -7.97 10.48
N TYR A 277 0.33 -7.75 11.03
CA TYR A 277 -0.19 -8.52 12.15
C TYR A 277 -1.47 -9.27 11.81
N GLU A 278 -2.38 -8.63 11.11
CA GLU A 278 -3.70 -9.17 10.82
C GLU A 278 -4.15 -8.88 9.39
N SER A 279 -4.98 -9.79 8.87
CA SER A 279 -5.56 -9.76 7.55
C SER A 279 -7.06 -10.02 7.66
N GLY A 280 -7.90 -9.24 7.00
CA GLY A 280 -9.34 -9.36 7.20
C GLY A 280 -10.15 -8.24 6.58
N SER A 281 -11.38 -8.09 7.04
CA SER A 281 -12.32 -7.10 6.52
C SER A 281 -13.04 -6.36 7.63
N TRP A 282 -13.08 -5.04 7.50
CA TRP A 282 -13.92 -4.14 8.30
C TRP A 282 -15.37 -4.07 7.81
N ASP A 283 -15.68 -4.68 6.65
CA ASP A 283 -17.04 -4.72 6.12
C ASP A 283 -18.00 -5.34 7.14
N PRO A 284 -19.16 -4.72 7.40
CA PRO A 284 -20.06 -5.14 8.48
C PRO A 284 -20.61 -6.56 8.32
N ASN A 285 -20.59 -7.12 7.11
CA ASN A 285 -21.04 -8.50 6.89
C ASN A 285 -19.99 -9.53 7.35
N LEU A 286 -18.71 -9.18 7.41
CA LEU A 286 -17.65 -10.07 7.89
C LEU A 286 -17.10 -9.63 9.26
N ALA A 287 -16.67 -8.37 9.37
CA ALA A 287 -16.14 -7.73 10.58
C ALA A 287 -15.15 -8.61 11.36
N SER A 288 -14.24 -9.28 10.65
CA SER A 288 -13.36 -10.31 11.20
C SER A 288 -11.98 -10.27 10.56
N PHE A 289 -10.98 -10.60 11.39
CA PHE A 289 -9.57 -10.63 11.04
C PHE A 289 -8.95 -11.94 11.49
N ILE A 290 -7.92 -12.38 10.77
CA ILE A 290 -7.04 -13.49 11.13
C ILE A 290 -5.61 -12.97 11.28
N ASP A 291 -4.80 -13.60 12.12
CA ASP A 291 -3.34 -13.36 12.11
C ASP A 291 -2.80 -13.58 10.68
N THR A 292 -2.11 -12.57 10.13
CA THR A 292 -1.65 -12.59 8.73
C THR A 292 -0.80 -13.81 8.41
N ALA A 293 0.01 -14.28 9.37
CA ALA A 293 0.87 -15.44 9.19
C ALA A 293 0.05 -16.72 8.91
N TYR A 294 -1.21 -16.75 9.36
CA TYR A 294 -2.14 -17.87 9.25
C TYR A 294 -3.24 -17.69 8.20
N LEU A 295 -3.21 -16.62 7.37
CA LEU A 295 -4.29 -16.23 6.47
C LEU A 295 -4.82 -17.36 5.57
N GLY A 296 -3.97 -18.26 5.07
CA GLY A 296 -4.42 -19.39 4.24
C GLY A 296 -4.75 -20.67 5.00
N SER A 297 -4.96 -20.60 6.31
CA SER A 297 -5.46 -21.73 7.11
C SER A 297 -6.91 -22.06 6.74
N SER A 298 -7.24 -23.36 6.71
CA SER A 298 -8.62 -23.81 6.49
C SER A 298 -9.37 -23.87 7.82
N LEU A 299 -10.15 -22.83 8.12
CA LEU A 299 -10.98 -22.79 9.32
C LEU A 299 -12.46 -23.04 8.98
N GLU A 300 -13.21 -23.56 9.94
CA GLU A 300 -14.67 -23.72 9.90
C GLU A 300 -15.25 -23.08 11.15
N ASN A 301 -16.07 -22.04 10.97
CA ASN A 301 -16.62 -21.23 12.07
C ASN A 301 -15.53 -20.71 13.03
N GLY A 302 -14.41 -20.27 12.47
CA GLY A 302 -13.25 -19.74 13.21
C GLY A 302 -12.40 -20.79 13.93
N GLN A 303 -12.68 -22.09 13.74
CA GLN A 303 -11.91 -23.19 14.32
C GLN A 303 -11.15 -23.96 13.23
N PRO A 304 -9.91 -24.41 13.47
CA PRO A 304 -9.17 -25.19 12.48
C PRO A 304 -9.92 -26.45 12.02
N SER A 305 -10.01 -26.66 10.71
CA SER A 305 -10.63 -27.87 10.16
C SER A 305 -9.79 -29.09 10.52
N LYS A 306 -10.44 -30.12 11.09
CA LYS A 306 -9.80 -31.38 11.54
C LYS A 306 -8.99 -32.09 10.43
N ALA A 307 -9.30 -31.81 9.15
CA ALA A 307 -8.72 -32.49 8.00
C ALA A 307 -7.47 -31.82 7.41
N LYS A 308 -7.27 -30.51 7.64
CA LYS A 308 -6.20 -29.74 6.99
C LYS A 308 -5.32 -28.92 7.94
N GLY A 309 -5.74 -28.72 9.19
CA GLY A 309 -4.95 -27.98 10.18
C GLY A 309 -4.70 -26.52 9.78
N CYS A 310 -3.70 -25.91 10.42
CA CYS A 310 -3.28 -24.54 10.15
C CYS A 310 -2.14 -24.52 9.15
N VAL A 311 -2.05 -23.42 8.40
CA VAL A 311 -0.94 -23.14 7.50
C VAL A 311 -0.33 -21.83 7.94
N ASN A 312 0.98 -21.83 8.16
CA ASN A 312 1.75 -20.66 8.57
C ASN A 312 2.58 -20.12 7.39
N GLN A 313 3.22 -18.95 7.56
CA GLN A 313 4.05 -18.26 6.56
C GLN A 313 3.26 -17.65 5.39
N PHE A 314 1.98 -17.32 5.62
CA PHE A 314 1.14 -16.57 4.67
C PHE A 314 1.38 -15.05 4.70
N ASP A 315 2.16 -14.57 5.66
CA ASP A 315 2.72 -13.22 5.75
C ASP A 315 3.85 -12.97 4.75
N ASN A 316 4.09 -13.90 3.82
CA ASN A 316 4.98 -13.67 2.67
C ASN A 316 4.51 -12.43 1.88
N LEU A 317 5.31 -11.38 1.94
CA LEU A 317 5.00 -10.08 1.33
C LEU A 317 4.82 -10.15 -0.18
N GLY A 318 5.54 -11.03 -0.89
CA GLY A 318 5.39 -11.21 -2.32
C GLY A 318 4.00 -11.72 -2.68
N PHE A 319 3.46 -12.64 -1.86
CA PHE A 319 2.10 -13.15 -2.03
C PHE A 319 1.03 -12.08 -1.77
N LEU A 320 1.13 -11.33 -0.67
CA LEU A 320 0.14 -10.29 -0.31
C LEU A 320 0.12 -9.13 -1.31
N VAL A 321 1.31 -8.69 -1.77
CA VAL A 321 1.43 -7.65 -2.81
C VAL A 321 0.87 -8.14 -4.14
N ALA A 322 1.11 -9.41 -4.50
CA ALA A 322 0.54 -10.01 -5.71
C ALA A 322 -1.00 -10.05 -5.64
N ALA A 323 -1.59 -10.42 -4.50
CA ALA A 323 -3.04 -10.40 -4.30
C ALA A 323 -3.63 -8.98 -4.42
N SER A 324 -2.88 -7.95 -4.01
CA SER A 324 -3.28 -6.54 -4.14
C SER A 324 -3.06 -5.95 -5.55
N SER A 325 -2.35 -6.64 -6.45
CA SER A 325 -1.85 -6.09 -7.73
C SER A 325 -2.10 -6.97 -8.96
N ASN A 326 -2.96 -7.99 -8.87
CA ASN A 326 -3.18 -8.99 -9.91
C ASN A 326 -4.11 -8.54 -11.08
N ILE A 327 -4.00 -7.29 -11.52
CA ILE A 327 -4.85 -6.65 -12.57
C ILE A 327 -4.79 -7.31 -13.97
N PHE A 328 -3.94 -8.31 -14.18
CA PHE A 328 -3.65 -8.93 -15.48
C PHE A 328 -4.43 -10.23 -15.76
N ARG A 329 -5.71 -10.29 -15.37
CA ARG A 329 -6.57 -11.47 -15.63
C ARG A 329 -6.94 -11.70 -17.12
N LYS A 330 -6.52 -10.84 -18.05
CA LYS A 330 -6.72 -11.06 -19.51
C LYS A 330 -6.06 -12.34 -20.03
N TYR A 331 -5.21 -12.99 -19.24
CA TYR A 331 -4.60 -14.27 -19.57
C TYR A 331 -5.34 -15.49 -19.02
N ASP A 332 -6.54 -15.36 -18.42
CA ASP A 332 -7.36 -16.53 -18.02
C ASP A 332 -7.84 -17.37 -19.23
N ALA A 333 -7.67 -16.87 -20.47
CA ALA A 333 -7.75 -17.68 -21.68
C ALA A 333 -6.71 -18.83 -21.72
N PHE A 334 -5.67 -18.78 -20.86
CA PHE A 334 -4.73 -19.88 -20.65
C PHE A 334 -5.35 -21.05 -19.87
N ALA A 335 -6.28 -20.82 -18.94
CA ALA A 335 -6.91 -21.91 -18.20
C ALA A 335 -7.77 -22.82 -19.10
N THR A 336 -8.33 -22.26 -20.18
CA THR A 336 -9.03 -23.01 -21.24
C THR A 336 -8.08 -23.83 -22.13
N LEU A 337 -6.80 -23.44 -22.24
CA LEU A 337 -5.78 -24.19 -23.00
C LEU A 337 -5.29 -25.46 -22.25
N PHE A 338 -5.47 -25.56 -20.92
CA PHE A 338 -4.96 -26.65 -20.08
C PHE A 338 -6.01 -27.66 -19.61
N GLN A 339 -7.16 -27.74 -20.28
CA GLN A 339 -8.17 -28.78 -20.05
C GLN A 339 -7.73 -30.26 -20.25
N PRO A 340 -6.62 -30.62 -20.95
CA PRO A 340 -6.21 -32.03 -21.03
C PRO A 340 -5.74 -32.60 -19.69
N LYS A 341 -6.04 -33.88 -19.43
CA LYS A 341 -5.71 -34.62 -18.19
C LYS A 341 -4.21 -34.58 -17.81
N SER A 342 -3.32 -34.33 -18.77
CA SER A 342 -1.86 -34.29 -18.62
C SER A 342 -1.32 -33.08 -17.84
N TYR A 343 -2.09 -31.99 -17.70
CA TYR A 343 -1.60 -30.75 -17.05
C TYR A 343 -2.15 -30.53 -15.63
N ARG A 344 -2.95 -31.48 -15.11
CA ARG A 344 -3.47 -31.47 -13.74
C ARG A 344 -2.42 -31.29 -12.63
N PRO A 345 -1.19 -31.81 -12.73
CA PRO A 345 -0.16 -31.61 -11.70
C PRO A 345 0.26 -30.14 -11.52
N PHE A 346 0.06 -29.29 -12.52
CA PHE A 346 0.52 -27.89 -12.53
C PHE A 346 -0.54 -26.88 -12.06
N LEU A 347 -1.79 -27.32 -11.88
CA LEU A 347 -2.89 -26.49 -11.37
C LEU A 347 -2.60 -25.79 -10.01
N PRO A 348 -1.87 -26.39 -9.05
CA PRO A 348 -1.54 -25.71 -7.79
C PRO A 348 -0.65 -24.47 -7.97
N ALA A 349 0.30 -24.49 -8.91
CA ALA A 349 1.18 -23.35 -9.19
C ALA A 349 0.43 -22.18 -9.85
N LEU A 350 -0.57 -22.48 -10.68
CA LEU A 350 -1.48 -21.49 -11.28
C LEU A 350 -2.42 -20.83 -10.27
N LYS A 351 -2.80 -21.52 -9.18
CA LYS A 351 -3.69 -20.95 -8.14
C LYS A 351 -3.06 -19.80 -7.36
N GLY A 352 -1.74 -19.82 -7.16
CA GLY A 352 -1.00 -18.72 -6.54
C GLY A 352 -0.97 -17.45 -7.40
N VAL A 353 -0.90 -17.62 -8.73
CA VAL A 353 -1.02 -16.53 -9.73
C VAL A 353 -2.44 -15.95 -9.77
N LEU A 354 -3.44 -16.74 -9.39
CA LEU A 354 -4.86 -16.35 -9.32
C LEU A 354 -5.28 -15.84 -7.92
N SER A 355 -4.34 -15.71 -6.98
CA SER A 355 -4.60 -15.25 -5.60
C SER A 355 -5.76 -16.00 -4.91
N LEU A 356 -5.86 -17.30 -5.19
CA LEU A 356 -6.85 -18.20 -4.60
C LEU A 356 -6.29 -18.79 -3.30
N ILE A 357 -6.86 -18.37 -2.16
CA ILE A 357 -6.45 -18.88 -0.83
C ILE A 357 -7.59 -19.67 -0.18
N PRO A 358 -7.28 -20.64 0.70
CA PRO A 358 -8.30 -21.18 1.59
C PRO A 358 -8.98 -20.06 2.35
N ASN A 359 -10.30 -20.11 2.50
CA ASN A 359 -11.06 -19.09 3.20
C ASN A 359 -11.00 -19.34 4.72
N PRO A 360 -10.26 -18.54 5.52
CA PRO A 360 -10.26 -18.69 6.98
C PRO A 360 -11.56 -18.18 7.61
N PHE A 361 -12.41 -17.48 6.86
CA PHE A 361 -13.68 -16.93 7.30
C PHE A 361 -14.88 -17.81 6.94
N TYR A 362 -14.65 -19.04 6.49
CA TYR A 362 -15.72 -19.96 6.15
C TYR A 362 -16.65 -20.21 7.35
N GLY A 363 -17.94 -19.96 7.16
CA GLY A 363 -18.96 -20.03 8.20
C GLY A 363 -19.06 -18.82 9.13
N LEU A 364 -18.19 -17.81 8.99
CA LEU A 364 -18.23 -16.55 9.77
C LEU A 364 -19.06 -15.46 9.08
N GLY A 365 -19.23 -14.33 9.77
CA GLY A 365 -19.98 -13.16 9.29
C GLY A 365 -21.50 -13.29 9.43
N THR A 366 -22.23 -12.44 8.70
CA THR A 366 -23.69 -12.46 8.56
C THR A 366 -24.12 -13.36 7.40
N ALA A 367 -25.42 -13.46 7.13
CA ALA A 367 -25.93 -14.22 5.98
C ALA A 367 -25.63 -13.53 4.64
N GLU A 368 -25.41 -12.22 4.69
CA GLU A 368 -25.12 -11.34 3.56
C GLU A 368 -23.64 -11.39 3.14
N TYR A 369 -22.75 -11.96 3.97
CA TYR A 369 -21.37 -12.19 3.59
C TYR A 369 -21.29 -13.21 2.45
N LEU A 370 -20.95 -12.74 1.25
CA LEU A 370 -21.03 -13.51 0.01
C LEU A 370 -20.12 -14.74 0.01
N ASP A 371 -18.96 -14.66 0.66
CA ASP A 371 -17.99 -15.76 0.74
C ASP A 371 -18.21 -16.69 1.95
N ARG A 372 -19.27 -16.48 2.75
CA ARG A 372 -19.57 -17.29 3.96
C ARG A 372 -19.55 -18.79 3.70
N LYS A 373 -20.05 -19.21 2.54
CA LYS A 373 -20.17 -20.61 2.14
C LYS A 373 -19.07 -21.04 1.15
N SER A 374 -18.13 -20.16 0.82
CA SER A 374 -17.01 -20.48 -0.06
C SER A 374 -15.82 -20.96 0.76
N LYS A 375 -15.26 -22.12 0.38
CA LYS A 375 -14.03 -22.65 1.00
C LYS A 375 -12.76 -21.98 0.49
N THR A 376 -12.88 -21.10 -0.50
CA THR A 376 -11.77 -20.42 -1.17
C THR A 376 -12.12 -18.94 -1.31
N LEU A 377 -11.19 -18.05 -1.00
CA LEU A 377 -11.28 -16.64 -1.36
C LEU A 377 -10.55 -16.42 -2.69
N SER A 378 -11.22 -15.69 -3.59
CA SER A 378 -10.63 -15.17 -4.82
C SER A 378 -10.31 -13.70 -4.58
N LEU A 379 -9.05 -13.38 -4.30
CA LEU A 379 -8.63 -12.02 -4.01
C LEU A 379 -8.15 -11.32 -5.28
N MET A 380 -8.54 -10.06 -5.45
CA MET A 380 -8.24 -9.24 -6.61
C MET A 380 -7.66 -7.89 -6.22
N ASP A 381 -6.95 -7.28 -7.16
CA ASP A 381 -6.46 -5.91 -7.08
C ASP A 381 -7.57 -4.98 -6.57
N GLY A 382 -7.25 -4.18 -5.55
CA GLY A 382 -8.23 -3.32 -4.88
C GLY A 382 -8.90 -2.30 -5.82
N SER A 383 -8.27 -1.98 -6.96
CA SER A 383 -8.83 -1.08 -7.97
C SER A 383 -10.11 -1.63 -8.63
N PHE A 384 -10.37 -2.94 -8.57
CA PHE A 384 -11.63 -3.51 -9.03
C PHE A 384 -12.81 -3.20 -8.10
N GLY A 385 -12.58 -2.75 -6.85
CA GLY A 385 -13.64 -2.42 -5.89
C GLY A 385 -14.40 -1.12 -6.19
N GLY A 386 -14.24 -0.54 -7.38
CA GLY A 386 -14.87 0.73 -7.77
C GLY A 386 -14.15 2.00 -7.30
N GLY A 387 -13.03 1.87 -6.57
CA GLY A 387 -12.19 2.98 -6.12
C GLY A 387 -10.70 2.70 -6.31
N ASN A 388 -9.96 3.67 -6.86
CA ASN A 388 -8.52 3.50 -7.13
C ASN A 388 -7.61 3.99 -5.99
N ILE A 389 -8.16 4.58 -4.91
CA ILE A 389 -7.43 4.99 -3.71
C ILE A 389 -7.97 4.21 -2.49
N PRO A 390 -7.11 3.59 -1.67
CA PRO A 390 -7.53 2.76 -0.54
C PRO A 390 -7.93 3.61 0.69
N PHE A 391 -9.08 4.28 0.61
CA PHE A 391 -9.62 5.08 1.73
C PHE A 391 -10.18 4.24 2.87
N ALA A 392 -10.82 3.11 2.57
CA ALA A 392 -11.60 2.36 3.56
C ALA A 392 -10.82 2.00 4.84
N PRO A 393 -9.56 1.54 4.79
CA PRO A 393 -8.79 1.32 6.01
C PRO A 393 -8.67 2.59 6.88
N LEU A 394 -8.54 3.77 6.29
CA LEU A 394 -8.34 5.02 7.03
C LEU A 394 -9.65 5.66 7.52
N LEU A 395 -10.80 5.19 7.02
CA LEU A 395 -12.12 5.65 7.43
C LEU A 395 -12.71 4.82 8.58
N VAL A 396 -11.96 3.85 9.11
CA VAL A 396 -12.35 3.06 10.29
C VAL A 396 -12.30 3.96 11.54
N PRO A 397 -13.44 4.21 12.23
CA PRO A 397 -13.48 5.04 13.44
C PRO A 397 -12.47 4.64 14.52
N ALA A 398 -12.21 3.34 14.70
CA ALA A 398 -11.23 2.84 15.66
C ALA A 398 -9.78 3.30 15.40
N ARG A 399 -9.46 3.81 14.20
CA ARG A 399 -8.14 4.39 13.87
C ARG A 399 -8.05 5.89 14.15
N GLU A 400 -9.19 6.55 14.42
CA GLU A 400 -9.26 7.97 14.80
C GLU A 400 -8.53 8.92 13.83
N VAL A 401 -8.49 8.60 12.52
CA VAL A 401 -7.74 9.41 11.55
C VAL A 401 -8.38 10.79 11.41
N ASP A 402 -7.58 11.84 11.60
CA ASP A 402 -8.03 13.23 11.44
C ASP A 402 -7.95 13.70 9.99
N VAL A 403 -6.87 13.34 9.32
CA VAL A 403 -6.54 13.83 7.99
C VAL A 403 -5.94 12.72 7.13
N ILE A 404 -6.46 12.57 5.93
CA ILE A 404 -5.96 11.65 4.92
C ILE A 404 -5.29 12.46 3.81
N VAL A 405 -4.00 12.22 3.59
CA VAL A 405 -3.30 12.73 2.41
C VAL A 405 -3.39 11.67 1.30
N ALA A 406 -4.29 11.91 0.35
CA ALA A 406 -4.62 10.97 -0.71
C ALA A 406 -3.88 11.31 -2.01
N PHE A 407 -3.24 10.31 -2.60
CA PHE A 407 -2.44 10.47 -3.81
C PHE A 407 -3.09 9.72 -4.96
N ASP A 408 -3.49 10.44 -6.00
CA ASP A 408 -4.03 9.86 -7.22
C ASP A 408 -3.00 9.93 -8.34
N ALA A 409 -2.46 8.78 -8.74
CA ALA A 409 -1.50 8.67 -9.84
C ALA A 409 -2.14 8.71 -11.25
N ILE A 410 -3.45 8.88 -11.35
CA ILE A 410 -4.23 8.76 -12.59
C ILE A 410 -4.99 10.05 -12.94
N ASN A 411 -5.56 10.74 -11.94
CA ASN A 411 -6.43 11.88 -12.18
C ASN A 411 -5.66 13.20 -12.41
N ILE A 412 -6.26 14.11 -13.18
CA ILE A 412 -5.66 15.33 -13.73
C ILE A 412 -6.23 16.65 -13.16
N THR A 413 -6.95 16.59 -12.04
CA THR A 413 -7.50 17.79 -11.37
C THR A 413 -6.42 18.56 -10.62
N GLN A 414 -6.76 19.60 -9.86
CA GLN A 414 -5.82 20.34 -9.00
C GLN A 414 -5.89 19.85 -7.54
N PRO A 415 -4.88 20.12 -6.70
CA PRO A 415 -4.94 19.80 -5.28
C PRO A 415 -6.20 20.38 -4.63
N THR A 416 -6.93 19.54 -3.91
CA THR A 416 -8.25 19.88 -3.36
C THR A 416 -8.39 19.31 -1.96
N ILE A 417 -9.07 20.04 -1.07
CA ILE A 417 -9.39 19.60 0.28
C ILE A 417 -10.87 19.26 0.37
N PHE A 418 -11.20 18.05 0.78
CA PHE A 418 -12.58 17.61 1.03
C PHE A 418 -12.88 17.51 2.52
N GLY A 419 -14.15 17.67 2.89
CA GLY A 419 -14.62 17.60 4.28
C GLY A 419 -14.38 18.88 5.09
N CYS A 420 -14.16 20.04 4.45
CA CYS A 420 -13.82 21.27 5.18
C CYS A 420 -14.90 21.71 6.18
N ASP A 421 -16.16 21.48 5.86
CA ASP A 421 -17.32 21.91 6.65
C ASP A 421 -18.00 20.72 7.37
N GLU A 422 -17.30 19.59 7.43
CA GLU A 422 -17.77 18.34 8.04
C GLU A 422 -16.82 17.95 9.18
N PRO A 423 -16.99 18.51 10.40
CA PRO A 423 -16.02 18.37 11.49
C PRO A 423 -15.91 16.93 12.03
N GLU A 424 -16.94 16.11 11.82
CA GLU A 424 -17.04 14.74 12.34
C GLU A 424 -16.34 13.69 11.46
N VAL A 425 -15.86 14.06 10.27
CA VAL A 425 -15.20 13.14 9.35
C VAL A 425 -13.75 13.54 9.11
N PRO A 426 -12.87 12.61 8.71
CA PRO A 426 -11.51 12.95 8.35
C PRO A 426 -11.47 13.94 7.18
N LEU A 427 -10.57 14.91 7.24
CA LEU A 427 -10.32 15.84 6.13
C LEU A 427 -9.46 15.13 5.08
N VAL A 428 -9.80 15.25 3.79
CA VAL A 428 -9.01 14.62 2.71
C VAL A 428 -8.24 15.68 1.94
N ILE A 429 -6.92 15.65 2.03
CA ILE A 429 -6.01 16.43 1.18
C ILE A 429 -5.72 15.58 -0.06
N TYR A 430 -6.38 15.89 -1.16
CA TYR A 430 -6.27 15.15 -2.41
C TYR A 430 -5.19 15.78 -3.31
N ILE A 431 -4.15 15.00 -3.63
CA ILE A 431 -3.05 15.38 -4.51
C ILE A 431 -3.11 14.54 -5.80
N PRO A 432 -3.63 15.11 -6.90
CA PRO A 432 -3.72 14.44 -8.18
C PRO A 432 -2.43 14.49 -9.00
N ASN A 433 -2.32 13.59 -9.97
CA ASN A 433 -1.32 13.58 -11.03
C ASN A 433 -1.65 14.59 -12.14
N SER A 434 -1.68 15.88 -11.78
CA SER A 434 -2.08 16.98 -12.67
C SER A 434 -1.07 17.23 -13.80
N PRO A 435 -1.54 17.62 -15.00
CA PRO A 435 -0.67 18.18 -16.02
C PRO A 435 -0.01 19.49 -15.57
N PRO A 436 1.23 19.76 -16.02
CA PRO A 436 1.81 21.10 -15.94
C PRO A 436 0.83 22.16 -16.48
N THR A 437 0.80 23.32 -15.83
CA THR A 437 -0.09 24.43 -16.21
C THR A 437 0.21 24.99 -17.61
N ASP A 438 1.38 24.67 -18.18
CA ASP A 438 1.80 25.06 -19.53
C ASP A 438 1.32 24.09 -20.63
N GLY A 439 0.57 23.04 -20.28
CA GLY A 439 0.02 22.07 -21.23
C GLY A 439 1.04 21.07 -21.78
N SER A 440 2.28 21.06 -21.27
CA SER A 440 3.29 20.06 -21.66
C SER A 440 2.92 18.66 -21.16
N ALA A 441 3.39 17.63 -21.88
CA ALA A 441 3.19 16.24 -21.48
C ALA A 441 3.81 15.99 -20.09
N THR A 442 3.06 15.36 -19.19
CA THR A 442 3.57 15.17 -17.81
C THR A 442 4.77 14.24 -17.81
N ALA A 443 5.82 14.64 -17.08
CA ALA A 443 6.93 13.75 -16.75
C ALA A 443 6.45 12.48 -16.03
N THR A 444 5.26 12.50 -15.43
CA THR A 444 4.62 11.42 -14.66
C THR A 444 3.73 10.48 -15.50
N ASN A 445 3.55 10.72 -16.82
CA ASN A 445 2.70 9.86 -17.65
C ASN A 445 3.45 8.58 -18.08
N LEU A 446 2.98 7.43 -17.61
CA LEU A 446 3.47 6.10 -17.99
C LEU A 446 2.26 5.17 -18.15
N PRO A 447 2.12 4.37 -19.21
CA PRO A 447 0.99 3.45 -19.34
C PRO A 447 0.87 2.50 -18.15
N THR A 448 -0.35 2.24 -17.68
CA THR A 448 -0.60 1.32 -16.54
C THR A 448 -0.13 -0.12 -16.84
N ALA A 449 -0.03 -0.49 -18.11
CA ALA A 449 0.41 -1.82 -18.53
C ALA A 449 1.94 -1.94 -18.70
N SER A 450 2.71 -0.89 -18.43
CA SER A 450 4.17 -0.94 -18.47
C SER A 450 4.69 -1.89 -17.39
N LEU A 451 5.51 -2.86 -17.81
CA LEU A 451 6.15 -3.86 -16.95
C LEU A 451 7.63 -3.58 -16.70
N GLU A 452 8.20 -2.60 -17.41
CA GLU A 452 9.58 -2.14 -17.25
C GLU A 452 9.64 -0.60 -17.36
N VAL A 453 10.61 0.00 -16.66
CA VAL A 453 10.90 1.44 -16.60
C VAL A 453 12.41 1.63 -16.43
N SER A 454 13.08 2.26 -17.40
CA SER A 454 14.51 2.58 -17.28
C SER A 454 14.80 3.51 -16.09
N GLN A 455 16.01 3.45 -15.53
CA GLN A 455 16.40 4.30 -14.40
C GLN A 455 16.20 5.80 -14.66
N TYR A 456 16.52 6.28 -15.87
CA TYR A 456 16.28 7.68 -16.26
C TYR A 456 14.78 8.02 -16.21
N ARG A 457 13.92 7.10 -16.68
CA ARG A 457 12.48 7.29 -16.65
C ARG A 457 11.95 7.24 -15.21
N ALA A 458 12.44 6.33 -14.39
CA ALA A 458 12.11 6.24 -12.97
C ALA A 458 12.44 7.55 -12.23
N LEU A 459 13.64 8.10 -12.43
CA LEU A 459 14.04 9.39 -11.86
C LEU A 459 13.08 10.51 -12.29
N SER A 460 12.74 10.57 -13.58
CA SER A 460 11.80 11.57 -14.11
C SER A 460 10.39 11.47 -13.48
N LEU A 461 9.90 10.24 -13.25
CA LEU A 461 8.62 10.00 -12.57
C LEU A 461 8.67 10.46 -11.09
N ILE A 462 9.76 10.13 -10.37
CA ILE A 462 9.96 10.51 -8.97
C ILE A 462 10.06 12.03 -8.82
N GLU A 463 10.86 12.70 -9.66
CA GLU A 463 10.95 14.17 -9.65
C GLU A 463 9.62 14.84 -10.00
N GLY A 464 8.89 14.26 -10.97
CA GLY A 464 7.55 14.71 -11.34
C GLY A 464 6.58 14.64 -10.16
N GLY A 465 6.50 13.47 -9.49
CA GLY A 465 5.70 13.29 -8.28
C GLY A 465 6.09 14.26 -7.16
N THR A 466 7.40 14.46 -6.96
CA THR A 466 7.92 15.39 -5.95
C THR A 466 7.47 16.82 -6.24
N LYS A 467 7.52 17.23 -7.51
CA LYS A 467 7.04 18.55 -7.94
C LYS A 467 5.53 18.71 -7.72
N LEU A 468 4.72 17.70 -8.01
CA LEU A 468 3.27 17.76 -7.80
C LEU A 468 2.92 18.04 -6.33
N ALA A 469 3.51 17.28 -5.41
CA ALA A 469 3.20 17.39 -3.99
C ALA A 469 3.80 18.63 -3.30
N THR A 470 4.82 19.27 -3.88
CA THR A 470 5.46 20.48 -3.31
C THR A 470 4.88 21.80 -3.83
N ARG A 471 4.07 21.80 -4.90
CA ARG A 471 3.68 23.02 -5.63
C ARG A 471 2.30 23.57 -5.28
N GLY A 472 1.35 22.78 -4.78
CA GLY A 472 -0.03 23.25 -4.62
C GLY A 472 -0.69 23.67 -5.95
N ILE A 473 -1.71 24.53 -5.91
CA ILE A 473 -2.40 25.03 -7.12
C ILE A 473 -1.52 26.10 -7.78
N SER A 474 -1.07 25.83 -9.02
CA SER A 474 -0.28 26.76 -9.84
C SER A 474 1.03 27.22 -9.19
N ASN A 475 1.78 26.30 -8.55
CA ASN A 475 3.05 26.58 -7.86
C ASN A 475 2.88 27.65 -6.76
N ASP A 476 1.87 27.44 -5.92
CA ASP A 476 1.50 28.31 -4.82
C ASP A 476 2.64 28.43 -3.78
N PRO A 477 3.25 29.62 -3.60
CA PRO A 477 4.38 29.80 -2.69
C PRO A 477 4.03 29.55 -1.21
N ILE A 478 2.75 29.61 -0.86
CA ILE A 478 2.25 29.38 0.51
C ILE A 478 1.67 27.97 0.71
N TRP A 479 1.81 27.06 -0.27
CA TRP A 479 1.25 25.71 -0.21
C TRP A 479 1.65 24.96 1.06
N SER A 480 2.91 25.02 1.49
CA SER A 480 3.38 24.39 2.73
C SER A 480 2.63 24.89 3.97
N GLY A 481 2.28 26.17 4.00
CA GLY A 481 1.43 26.75 5.05
C GLY A 481 -0.01 26.25 4.99
N CYS A 482 -0.60 26.20 3.79
CA CYS A 482 -1.95 25.66 3.60
C CYS A 482 -2.06 24.18 3.95
N LEU A 483 -1.03 23.40 3.61
CA LEU A 483 -0.91 22.01 4.02
C LEU A 483 -0.90 21.91 5.55
N ALA A 484 -0.04 22.67 6.24
CA ALA A 484 0.00 22.66 7.70
C ALA A 484 -1.34 23.09 8.34
N CYS A 485 -2.02 24.09 7.78
CA CYS A 485 -3.35 24.50 8.21
C CYS A 485 -4.39 23.37 8.10
N ALA A 486 -4.36 22.61 7.00
CA ALA A 486 -5.25 21.48 6.78
C ALA A 486 -4.96 20.33 7.75
N LEU A 487 -3.69 20.04 8.02
CA LEU A 487 -3.28 18.97 8.94
C LEU A 487 -3.77 19.21 10.37
N VAL A 488 -3.74 20.45 10.86
CA VAL A 488 -4.17 20.78 12.22
C VAL A 488 -5.69 21.03 12.33
N ASP A 489 -6.45 20.90 11.24
CA ASP A 489 -7.82 21.40 11.18
C ASP A 489 -8.78 20.70 12.14
N ARG A 490 -8.65 19.37 12.30
CA ARG A 490 -9.45 18.61 13.26
C ARG A 490 -8.99 18.83 14.70
N SER A 491 -7.68 18.90 14.92
CA SER A 491 -7.11 19.25 16.23
C SER A 491 -7.59 20.61 16.72
N ARG A 492 -7.59 21.65 15.88
CA ARG A 492 -8.11 22.97 16.29
C ARG A 492 -9.60 22.92 16.64
N GLY A 493 -10.38 22.08 15.96
CA GLY A 493 -11.81 21.93 16.20
C GLY A 493 -12.09 21.34 17.57
N ARG A 494 -11.35 20.29 17.94
CA ARG A 494 -11.37 19.71 19.30
C ARG A 494 -10.97 20.71 20.39
N LEU A 495 -10.10 21.66 20.05
CA LEU A 495 -9.65 22.73 20.94
C LEU A 495 -10.53 23.99 20.88
N GLU A 496 -11.65 23.94 20.15
CA GLU A 496 -12.60 25.06 19.98
C GLU A 496 -11.95 26.35 19.42
N VAL A 497 -10.88 26.20 18.63
CA VAL A 497 -10.16 27.31 17.99
C VAL A 497 -10.69 27.55 16.57
N GLN A 498 -11.11 28.78 16.31
CA GLN A 498 -11.59 29.21 15.00
C GLN A 498 -10.46 29.34 13.97
N ARG A 499 -10.76 29.05 12.70
CA ARG A 499 -9.85 29.34 11.58
C ARG A 499 -9.61 30.85 11.52
N GLN A 500 -8.35 31.26 11.35
CA GLN A 500 -7.99 32.68 11.23
C GLN A 500 -6.77 32.87 10.31
N GLY A 501 -6.59 34.08 9.81
CA GLY A 501 -5.46 34.47 8.97
C GLY A 501 -5.26 33.55 7.78
N LEU A 502 -3.99 33.19 7.51
CA LEU A 502 -3.60 32.34 6.39
C LEU A 502 -4.41 31.04 6.28
N CYS A 503 -4.78 30.43 7.41
CA CYS A 503 -5.55 29.19 7.36
C CYS A 503 -6.98 29.41 6.86
N SER A 504 -7.62 30.55 7.17
CA SER A 504 -8.93 30.86 6.59
C SER A 504 -8.84 31.02 5.07
N ASP A 505 -7.82 31.74 4.60
CA ASP A 505 -7.58 31.97 3.17
C ASP A 505 -7.29 30.66 2.43
N CYS A 506 -6.48 29.78 3.02
CA CYS A 506 -6.18 28.47 2.47
C CYS A 506 -7.44 27.62 2.29
N PHE A 507 -8.37 27.62 3.25
CA PHE A 507 -9.62 26.88 3.12
C PHE A 507 -10.54 27.47 2.06
N GLN A 508 -10.61 28.80 1.91
CA GLN A 508 -11.36 29.40 0.79
C GLN A 508 -10.79 29.02 -0.59
N ARG A 509 -9.47 28.80 -0.67
CA ARG A 509 -8.77 28.51 -1.92
C ARG A 509 -8.78 27.04 -2.32
N TYR A 510 -8.58 26.15 -1.34
CA TYR A 510 -8.36 24.73 -1.59
C TYR A 510 -9.56 23.85 -1.27
N CYS A 511 -10.55 24.37 -0.53
CA CYS A 511 -11.71 23.57 -0.20
C CYS A 511 -12.55 23.25 -1.43
N PHE A 512 -13.01 22.01 -1.50
CA PHE A 512 -14.06 21.63 -2.41
C PHE A 512 -15.38 22.24 -1.98
N HIS A 513 -15.98 23.04 -2.88
CA HIS A 513 -17.34 23.51 -2.75
C HIS A 513 -18.17 22.90 -3.87
N SER A 514 -19.25 22.18 -3.54
CA SER A 514 -20.21 21.74 -4.55
C SER A 514 -20.85 22.98 -5.16
N VAL A 515 -20.65 23.18 -6.47
CA VAL A 515 -21.28 24.26 -7.23
C VAL A 515 -22.76 23.97 -7.42
#